data_AF-D6K0M0-F1
#
_entry.id   AF-D6K0M0-F1
#
_cell.length_a   1.000
_cell.length_b   1.000
_cell.length_c   1.000
_cell.angle_alpha   90.00
_cell.angle_beta   90.00
_cell.angle_gamma   90.00
#
_symmetry.space_group_name_H-M   'P 1'
#
loop_
_entity.id
_entity.type
_entity.pdbx_description
1 polymer ?
#
loop_
_entity_poly.entity_id
_entity_poly.type
_entity_poly.pdbx_seq_one_letter_code
_entity_poly.pdbx_strand_id
1 'polypeptide(L)'
;TAPVRPRSEDAENRLSADGGADAADVHERAEEDQLTAKGLPKRTPRISTPTQAPRQRTGSVDADALRRRLGGFRKGALAGQRDVQAEIAERTGQNQRPDPAATRAHAEESTGGTVEEASS
;
A
#
# COMPACT_ATOMS: atom_id res chain seq x y z
N THR A 1 16.72 3.88 47.26
CA THR A 1 16.10 5.22 47.34
C THR A 1 17.01 6.18 48.06
N ALA A 2 17.67 7.08 47.31
CA ALA A 2 18.06 8.44 47.71
C ALA A 2 18.65 9.15 46.46
N PRO A 3 18.45 10.47 46.28
CA PRO A 3 18.59 11.13 44.99
C PRO A 3 19.94 11.84 44.83
N VAL A 4 20.46 11.90 43.60
CA VAL A 4 21.56 12.82 43.24
C VAL A 4 20.98 13.96 42.42
N ARG A 5 21.02 15.16 43.02
CA ARG A 5 20.74 16.45 42.37
C ARG A 5 21.93 16.86 41.50
N PRO A 6 21.73 17.54 40.35
CA PRO A 6 22.83 18.18 39.64
C PRO A 6 23.23 19.49 40.33
N ARG A 7 24.54 19.73 40.45
CA ARG A 7 25.13 21.01 40.86
C ARG A 7 25.28 21.94 39.64
N SER A 8 24.64 23.09 39.73
CA SER A 8 25.07 24.41 39.23
C SER A 8 26.53 24.71 39.61
N GLU A 9 27.30 25.59 39.00
CA GLU A 9 27.25 26.56 37.90
C GLU A 9 28.71 27.06 37.74
N ASP A 10 28.95 27.96 36.79
CA ASP A 10 30.06 28.94 36.79
C ASP A 10 31.46 28.54 36.30
N ALA A 11 31.74 28.87 35.03
CA ALA A 11 32.94 29.61 34.62
C ALA A 11 32.67 30.17 33.21
N GLU A 12 32.20 31.41 33.11
CA GLU A 12 33.03 32.57 32.77
C GLU A 12 33.53 32.53 31.31
N ASN A 13 32.85 33.26 30.43
CA ASN A 13 33.59 34.11 29.47
C ASN A 13 32.73 35.31 29.05
N ARG A 14 32.83 36.37 29.84
CA ARG A 14 32.45 37.72 29.41
C ARG A 14 33.54 38.25 28.49
N LEU A 15 33.21 38.43 27.22
CA LEU A 15 33.68 39.55 26.38
C LEU A 15 32.40 40.01 25.67
N SER A 16 31.79 41.15 26.04
CA SER A 16 32.20 42.50 25.62
C SER A 16 32.55 42.52 24.13
N ALA A 17 31.99 43.35 23.27
CA ALA A 17 30.98 44.39 23.32
C ALA A 17 30.76 44.75 21.84
N ASP A 18 29.54 45.20 21.52
CA ASP A 18 29.27 46.14 20.43
C ASP A 18 29.64 45.78 18.98
N GLY A 19 28.65 45.95 18.09
CA GLY A 19 28.91 46.07 16.66
C GLY A 19 28.07 45.14 15.78
N GLY A 20 27.11 45.74 15.08
CA GLY A 20 26.60 45.18 13.83
C GLY A 20 25.18 44.68 13.91
N ALA A 21 24.23 45.60 14.03
CA ALA A 21 22.87 45.39 13.60
C ALA A 21 22.84 45.29 12.06
N ASP A 22 23.40 44.23 11.46
CA ASP A 22 23.41 44.06 10.00
C ASP A 22 23.35 42.57 9.61
N ALA A 23 22.34 41.85 10.12
CA ALA A 23 21.84 40.65 9.44
C ALA A 23 20.78 41.01 8.38
N ALA A 24 20.86 42.23 7.86
CA ALA A 24 19.98 42.78 6.86
C ALA A 24 20.69 42.97 5.52
N ASP A 25 21.68 42.14 5.18
CA ASP A 25 22.31 42.24 3.86
C ASP A 25 23.00 40.95 3.38
N VAL A 26 22.20 39.93 3.04
CA VAL A 26 22.65 38.84 2.15
C VAL A 26 21.71 38.73 0.93
N HIS A 27 21.18 39.86 0.51
CA HIS A 27 20.51 40.02 -0.78
C HIS A 27 21.17 41.11 -1.62
N GLU A 28 22.38 41.56 -1.28
CA GLU A 28 23.10 42.43 -2.19
C GLU A 28 23.62 41.63 -3.38
N ARG A 29 23.05 41.97 -4.55
CA ARG A 29 23.67 41.86 -5.87
C ARG A 29 23.45 40.55 -6.64
N ALA A 30 22.18 40.20 -6.86
CA ALA A 30 21.80 39.55 -8.11
C ALA A 30 20.92 40.51 -8.93
N GLU A 31 21.55 41.59 -9.39
CA GLU A 31 21.04 42.51 -10.45
C GLU A 31 19.66 43.12 -10.18
N GLU A 32 19.64 44.27 -9.48
CA GLU A 32 18.56 45.27 -9.47
C GLU A 32 17.18 44.71 -9.86
N ASP A 33 16.57 44.06 -8.85
CA ASP A 33 15.29 43.36 -8.83
C ASP A 33 14.50 43.44 -10.14
N GLN A 34 14.59 42.38 -10.94
CA GLN A 34 13.70 42.19 -12.07
C GLN A 34 12.28 41.97 -11.55
N LEU A 35 11.59 43.08 -11.30
CA LEU A 35 10.21 43.11 -10.90
C LEU A 35 9.33 43.09 -12.14
N THR A 36 8.20 42.41 -12.03
CA THR A 36 7.09 42.56 -12.97
C THR A 36 6.50 43.96 -12.85
N ALA A 37 5.68 44.41 -13.81
CA ALA A 37 4.97 45.70 -13.73
C ALA A 37 4.07 45.87 -12.48
N LYS A 38 3.88 44.79 -11.71
CA LYS A 38 3.13 44.76 -10.45
C LYS A 38 4.04 44.66 -9.22
N GLY A 39 5.35 44.86 -9.36
CA GLY A 39 6.31 44.84 -8.25
C GLY A 39 6.60 43.44 -7.69
N LEU A 40 6.02 42.37 -8.25
CA LEU A 40 6.36 41.01 -7.86
C LEU A 40 7.67 40.57 -8.53
N PRO A 41 8.59 39.90 -7.81
CA PRO A 41 9.78 39.32 -8.41
C PRO A 41 9.43 38.42 -9.59
N LYS A 42 10.17 38.54 -10.70
CA LYS A 42 10.00 37.64 -11.84
C LYS A 42 10.20 36.20 -11.40
N ARG A 43 9.15 35.39 -11.51
CA ARG A 43 9.17 33.94 -11.25
C ARG A 43 9.76 33.19 -12.44
N THR A 44 10.97 33.53 -12.84
CA THR A 44 11.70 32.74 -13.84
C THR A 44 12.07 31.41 -13.19
N PRO A 45 11.66 30.26 -13.78
CA PRO A 45 12.07 28.96 -13.25
C PRO A 45 13.60 28.88 -13.27
N ARG A 46 14.20 28.52 -12.12
CA ARG A 46 15.64 28.33 -12.04
C ARG A 46 16.02 27.17 -12.94
N ILE A 47 16.91 27.41 -13.90
CA ILE A 47 17.46 26.34 -14.74
C ILE A 47 18.35 25.49 -13.83
N SER A 48 17.83 24.35 -13.40
CA SER A 48 18.59 23.36 -12.63
C SER A 48 19.36 22.45 -13.56
N THR A 49 20.46 21.88 -13.07
CA THR A 49 21.13 20.80 -13.78
C THR A 49 20.17 19.63 -13.96
N PRO A 50 20.09 19.03 -15.17
CA PRO A 50 19.24 17.89 -15.41
C PRO A 50 19.73 16.69 -14.58
N THR A 51 18.79 15.98 -13.97
CA THR A 51 19.06 14.73 -13.24
C THR A 51 19.72 13.71 -14.15
N GLN A 52 20.75 13.02 -13.66
CA GLN A 52 21.46 12.01 -14.42
C GLN A 52 20.52 10.86 -14.83
N ALA A 53 20.62 10.45 -16.09
CA ALA A 53 19.83 9.34 -16.61
C ALA A 53 20.12 8.04 -15.83
N PRO A 54 19.10 7.22 -15.53
CA PRO A 54 19.30 5.96 -14.85
C PRO A 54 20.25 5.06 -15.66
N ARG A 55 21.21 4.45 -14.97
CA ARG A 55 22.21 3.59 -15.60
C ARG A 55 21.53 2.40 -16.26
N GLN A 56 21.78 2.23 -17.55
CA GLN A 56 21.32 1.05 -18.27
C GLN A 56 21.95 -0.20 -17.67
N ARG A 57 21.13 -1.20 -17.36
CA ARG A 57 21.61 -2.49 -16.85
C ARG A 57 22.17 -3.27 -18.04
N THR A 58 23.44 -3.64 -17.96
CA THR A 58 24.09 -4.52 -18.94
C THR A 58 23.74 -5.97 -18.60
N GLY A 59 22.84 -6.58 -19.36
CA GLY A 59 22.51 -8.01 -19.24
C GLY A 59 21.04 -8.33 -19.57
N SER A 60 20.81 -9.45 -20.27
CA SER A 60 19.47 -9.99 -20.51
C SER A 60 18.92 -10.64 -19.23
N VAL A 61 17.63 -10.45 -18.97
CA VAL A 61 16.93 -11.17 -17.89
C VAL A 61 16.55 -12.56 -18.40
N ASP A 62 16.80 -13.60 -17.60
CA ASP A 62 16.24 -14.93 -17.87
C ASP A 62 14.70 -14.86 -17.79
N ALA A 63 14.07 -15.02 -18.95
CA ALA A 63 12.63 -14.90 -19.10
C ALA A 63 11.86 -15.97 -18.31
N ASP A 64 12.42 -17.18 -18.15
CA ASP A 64 11.76 -18.25 -17.40
C ASP A 64 11.86 -18.02 -15.89
N ALA A 65 13.03 -17.58 -15.41
CA ALA A 65 13.17 -17.15 -14.02
C ALA A 65 12.22 -15.98 -13.70
N LEU A 66 12.09 -15.00 -14.60
CA LEU A 66 11.17 -13.89 -14.43
C LEU A 66 9.70 -14.34 -14.42
N ARG A 67 9.30 -15.20 -15.36
CA ARG A 67 7.94 -15.80 -15.39
C ARG A 67 7.63 -16.55 -14.11
N ARG A 68 8.58 -17.30 -13.56
CA ARG A 68 8.41 -18.02 -12.28
C ARG A 68 8.25 -17.07 -11.09
N ARG A 69 8.98 -15.95 -11.10
CA ARG A 69 8.92 -14.91 -10.07
C ARG A 69 7.64 -14.09 -10.14
N LEU A 70 7.22 -13.69 -11.34
CA LEU A 70 5.99 -12.93 -11.58
C LEU A 70 4.73 -13.82 -11.52
N GLY A 71 4.87 -15.13 -11.65
CA GLY A 71 3.78 -16.11 -11.54
C GLY A 71 3.18 -16.29 -10.13
N GLY A 72 3.40 -15.35 -9.20
CA GLY A 72 2.91 -15.42 -7.83
C GLY A 72 1.38 -15.47 -7.73
N PHE A 73 0.66 -14.67 -8.51
CA PHE A 73 -0.80 -14.65 -8.52
C PHE A 73 -1.41 -16.01 -8.91
N ARG A 74 -0.90 -16.63 -9.99
CA ARG A 74 -1.35 -17.96 -10.43
C ARG A 74 -1.09 -19.03 -9.36
N LYS A 75 0.09 -19.00 -8.72
CA LYS A 75 0.43 -19.93 -7.63
C LYS A 75 -0.51 -19.75 -6.44
N GLY A 76 -0.79 -18.51 -6.05
CA GLY A 76 -1.74 -18.18 -4.98
C GLY A 76 -3.17 -18.65 -5.31
N ALA A 77 -3.65 -18.42 -6.53
CA ALA A 77 -4.97 -18.88 -6.97
C ALA A 77 -5.11 -20.41 -6.92
N LEU A 78 -4.08 -21.15 -7.36
CA LEU A 78 -4.08 -22.62 -7.27
C LEU A 78 -4.01 -23.14 -5.84
N ALA A 79 -3.32 -22.44 -4.93
CA ALA A 79 -3.32 -22.79 -3.51
C ALA A 79 -4.71 -22.55 -2.90
N GLY A 80 -5.29 -21.36 -3.09
CA GLY A 80 -6.63 -21.05 -2.60
C GLY A 80 -7.71 -21.96 -3.19
N GLN A 81 -7.59 -22.37 -4.46
CA GLN A 81 -8.49 -23.37 -5.03
C GLN A 81 -8.42 -24.71 -4.29
N ARG A 82 -7.23 -25.16 -3.87
CA ARG A 82 -7.07 -26.40 -3.09
C ARG A 82 -7.66 -26.26 -1.69
N ASP A 83 -7.45 -25.11 -1.04
CA ASP A 83 -7.98 -24.85 0.29
C ASP A 83 -9.52 -24.86 0.28
N VAL A 84 -10.14 -24.19 -0.69
CA VAL A 84 -11.60 -24.22 -0.91
C VAL A 84 -12.09 -25.63 -1.24
N GLN A 85 -11.36 -26.37 -2.07
CA GLN A 85 -11.71 -27.76 -2.38
C GLN A 85 -11.72 -28.64 -1.11
N ALA A 86 -10.73 -28.47 -0.24
CA ALA A 86 -10.68 -29.19 1.03
C ALA A 86 -11.86 -28.82 1.94
N GLU A 87 -12.21 -27.53 2.04
CA GLU A 87 -13.38 -27.08 2.80
C GLU A 87 -14.69 -27.66 2.26
N ILE A 88 -14.86 -27.67 0.93
CA ILE A 88 -16.05 -28.24 0.28
C ILE A 88 -16.11 -29.74 0.54
N ALA A 89 -14.99 -30.46 0.42
CA ALA A 89 -14.93 -31.89 0.66
C ALA A 89 -15.27 -32.24 2.11
N GLU A 90 -14.73 -31.49 3.08
CA GLU A 90 -15.06 -31.64 4.50
C GLU A 90 -16.55 -31.34 4.74
N ARG A 91 -17.05 -30.20 4.27
CA ARG A 91 -18.44 -29.79 4.48
C ARG A 91 -19.44 -30.74 3.81
N THR A 92 -19.09 -31.29 2.65
CA THR A 92 -19.92 -32.29 1.94
C THR A 92 -19.85 -33.65 2.61
N GLY A 93 -18.71 -34.03 3.20
CA GLY A 93 -18.61 -35.22 4.03
C GLY A 93 -19.43 -35.13 5.33
N GLN A 94 -19.50 -33.94 5.93
CA GLN A 94 -20.31 -33.69 7.14
C GLN A 94 -21.80 -33.49 6.82
N ASN A 95 -22.12 -32.81 5.70
CA ASN A 95 -23.48 -32.69 5.17
C ASN A 95 -23.65 -33.63 3.97
N GLN A 96 -23.63 -34.95 4.24
CA GLN A 96 -23.96 -35.95 3.24
C GLN A 96 -25.30 -35.57 2.60
N ARG A 97 -25.28 -35.32 1.28
CA ARG A 97 -26.49 -34.97 0.55
C ARG A 97 -27.48 -36.12 0.72
N PRO A 98 -28.73 -35.86 1.17
CA PRO A 98 -29.70 -36.93 1.38
C PRO A 98 -29.96 -37.63 0.04
N ASP A 99 -30.15 -38.95 0.11
CA ASP A 99 -30.34 -39.80 -1.06
C ASP A 99 -31.48 -39.21 -1.95
N PRO A 100 -31.25 -38.99 -3.26
CA PRO A 100 -32.28 -38.51 -4.17
C PRO A 100 -33.53 -39.41 -4.18
N ALA A 101 -33.39 -40.71 -3.93
CA ALA A 101 -34.52 -41.63 -3.80
C ALA A 101 -35.31 -41.40 -2.50
N ALA A 102 -34.62 -41.17 -1.38
CA ALA A 102 -35.26 -40.87 -0.10
C ALA A 102 -35.95 -39.50 -0.11
N THR A 103 -35.32 -38.48 -0.72
CA THR A 103 -35.92 -37.15 -0.86
C THR A 103 -37.16 -37.14 -1.77
N ARG A 104 -37.19 -37.96 -2.83
CA ARG A 104 -38.38 -38.14 -3.66
C ARG A 104 -39.51 -38.83 -2.90
N ALA A 105 -39.22 -39.90 -2.17
CA ALA A 105 -40.21 -40.61 -1.36
C ALA A 105 -40.84 -39.70 -0.28
N HIS A 106 -40.04 -38.89 0.42
CA HIS A 106 -40.54 -37.93 1.40
C HIS A 106 -41.33 -36.77 0.77
N ALA A 107 -40.99 -36.34 -0.45
CA ALA A 107 -41.77 -35.34 -1.18
C ALA A 107 -43.14 -35.86 -1.62
N GLU A 108 -43.21 -37.13 -2.03
CA GLU A 108 -44.46 -37.82 -2.38
C GLU A 108 -45.36 -38.03 -1.13
N GLU A 109 -44.77 -38.34 0.03
CA GLU A 109 -45.47 -38.44 1.32
C GLU A 109 -45.98 -37.07 1.83
N SER A 110 -45.18 -36.00 1.68
CA SER A 110 -45.53 -34.66 2.18
C SER A 110 -46.49 -33.87 1.28
N THR A 111 -46.68 -34.28 0.01
CA THR A 111 -47.59 -33.59 -0.93
C THR A 111 -48.98 -34.23 -0.97
N GLY A 112 -49.21 -35.32 -0.23
CA GLY A 112 -50.54 -35.87 0.08
C GLY A 112 -51.52 -35.94 -1.08
N GLY A 113 -51.45 -37.02 -1.88
CA GLY A 113 -52.62 -37.44 -2.69
C GLY A 113 -52.32 -37.78 -4.14
N THR A 114 -52.60 -39.04 -4.49
CA THR A 114 -52.72 -39.58 -5.84
C THR A 114 -53.78 -38.83 -6.64
N VAL A 115 -53.40 -38.26 -7.79
CA VAL A 115 -54.34 -37.76 -8.79
C VAL A 115 -54.77 -38.96 -9.65
N GLU A 116 -55.80 -39.67 -9.19
CA GLU A 116 -56.59 -40.64 -9.97
C GLU A 116 -57.78 -39.88 -10.56
N GLU A 117 -57.57 -39.17 -11.66
CA GLU A 117 -58.65 -38.53 -12.42
C GLU A 117 -59.06 -39.46 -13.56
N ALA A 118 -60.31 -39.89 -13.47
CA ALA A 118 -61.03 -40.81 -14.33
C ALA A 118 -60.71 -40.69 -15.84
N SER A 119 -60.18 -41.77 -16.41
CA SER A 119 -60.32 -42.04 -17.84
C SER A 119 -61.70 -42.65 -18.08
N SER A 120 -62.61 -41.86 -18.64
CA SER A 120 -63.90 -42.29 -19.21
C SER A 120 -63.91 -42.12 -20.72
#